data_AF-A0A8S3FWK8-F1
#
_entry.id   AF-A0A8S3FWK8-F1
#
_cell.length_a   1.000
_cell.length_b   1.000
_cell.length_c   1.000
_cell.angle_alpha   90.00
_cell.angle_beta   90.00
_cell.angle_gamma   90.00
#
_symmetry.space_group_name_H-M   'P 1'
#
loop_
_entity.id
_entity.type
_entity.pdbx_description
1 polymer ?
#
loop_
_entity_poly.entity_id
_entity_poly.type
_entity_poly.pdbx_seq_one_letter_code
_entity_poly.pdbx_strand_id
1 'polypeptide(L)'
;MWPSKYSFNWNAMDVGPKRDLLGDLANAIRNRTDIVFGLYHSMYEWFHPLYLEDKKNGFKTQMFPFGKTLPELKEIVETYKPSVIWSDGDWEASDEYWNSTGFLAWLYNESPVRDTVVVNDRWGSGIPCQHG
;
A
#
# COMPACT_ATOMS: atom_id res chain seq x y z
N MET A 1 7.77 7.53 2.11
CA MET A 1 7.44 8.75 2.90
C MET A 1 7.48 8.54 4.41
N TRP A 2 7.58 7.30 4.87
CA TRP A 2 7.72 6.89 6.27
C TRP A 2 8.98 6.03 6.43
N PRO A 3 9.48 5.74 7.64
CA PRO A 3 10.63 4.84 7.86
C PRO A 3 10.28 3.37 7.60
N SER A 4 10.00 3.00 6.34
CA SER A 4 9.64 1.64 5.94
C SER A 4 10.80 0.66 6.14
N LYS A 5 10.51 -0.50 6.74
CA LYS A 5 11.48 -1.61 6.85
C LYS A 5 11.79 -2.27 5.51
N TYR A 6 10.93 -2.05 4.51
CA TYR A 6 11.01 -2.69 3.19
C TYR A 6 11.55 -1.73 2.12
N SER A 7 11.80 -0.46 2.45
CA SER A 7 12.39 0.56 1.55
C SER A 7 13.76 1.04 2.06
N PHE A 8 14.72 0.13 2.27
CA PHE A 8 16.04 0.51 2.77
C PHE A 8 16.71 1.56 1.86
N ASN A 9 17.15 2.67 2.46
CA ASN A 9 17.80 3.78 1.75
C ASN A 9 16.95 4.43 0.64
N TRP A 10 15.64 4.20 0.65
CA TRP A 10 14.66 4.79 -0.27
C TRP A 10 13.41 5.25 0.49
N ASN A 11 13.62 5.93 1.61
CA ASN A 11 12.54 6.45 2.44
C ASN A 11 12.92 7.77 3.13
N ALA A 12 11.94 8.53 3.62
CA ALA A 12 12.15 9.90 4.11
C ALA A 12 12.99 10.00 5.41
N MET A 13 13.15 8.89 6.13
CA MET A 13 14.02 8.81 7.29
C MET A 13 15.47 8.53 6.87
N ASP A 14 15.69 7.60 5.96
CA ASP A 14 17.03 7.24 5.49
C ASP A 14 17.60 8.27 4.52
N VAL A 15 16.76 8.88 3.68
CA VAL A 15 17.14 9.91 2.72
C VAL A 15 16.32 11.18 2.87
N GLY A 16 16.96 12.33 2.65
CA GLY A 16 16.28 13.62 2.69
C GLY A 16 15.87 14.05 4.12
N PRO A 17 14.56 14.27 4.43
CA PRO A 17 14.10 15.02 5.61
C PRO A 17 14.46 14.46 7.00
N LYS A 18 14.91 13.21 7.10
CA LYS A 18 15.22 12.53 8.38
C LYS A 18 14.03 12.53 9.35
N ARG A 19 12.83 12.29 8.80
CA ARG A 19 11.56 12.45 9.53
C ARG A 19 10.48 11.51 9.02
N ASP A 20 9.67 10.98 9.93
CA ASP A 20 8.46 10.23 9.59
C ASP A 20 7.31 11.19 9.22
N LEU A 21 7.31 11.62 7.96
CA LEU A 21 6.34 12.59 7.47
C LEU A 21 4.90 12.05 7.52
N LEU A 22 4.70 10.74 7.32
CA LEU A 22 3.36 10.16 7.41
C LEU A 22 2.87 10.11 8.86
N GLY A 23 3.73 9.71 9.80
CA GLY A 23 3.39 9.70 11.23
C GLY A 23 3.07 11.09 11.75
N ASP A 24 3.88 12.08 11.39
CA ASP A 24 3.62 13.48 11.76
C ASP A 24 2.30 14.01 11.20
N LEU A 25 2.01 13.73 9.92
CA LEU A 25 0.76 14.15 9.30
C LEU A 25 -0.45 13.46 9.93
N ALA A 26 -0.37 12.14 10.16
CA ALA A 26 -1.42 11.37 10.80
C ALA A 26 -1.75 11.93 12.20
N ASN A 27 -0.73 12.22 12.99
CA ASN A 27 -0.88 12.79 14.32
C ASN A 27 -1.47 14.21 14.28
N ALA A 28 -1.01 15.04 13.34
CA ALA A 28 -1.53 16.40 13.18
C ALA A 28 -3.02 16.39 12.80
N ILE A 29 -3.42 15.56 11.84
CA ILE A 29 -4.82 15.43 11.41
C ILE A 29 -5.71 14.98 12.57
N ARG A 30 -5.33 13.90 13.26
CA ARG A 30 -6.12 13.33 14.36
C ARG A 30 -6.26 14.25 15.57
N ASN A 31 -5.22 15.00 15.90
CA ASN A 31 -5.19 15.79 17.13
C ASN A 31 -5.68 17.23 16.94
N ARG A 32 -5.84 17.70 15.69
CA ARG A 32 -6.10 19.12 15.41
C ARG A 32 -7.26 19.37 14.46
N THR A 33 -7.88 18.31 13.91
CA THR A 33 -8.95 18.43 12.92
C THR A 33 -9.97 17.30 13.09
N ASP A 34 -11.13 17.46 12.47
CA ASP A 34 -12.15 16.40 12.36
C ASP A 34 -12.04 15.61 11.03
N ILE A 35 -10.90 15.74 10.32
CA ILE A 35 -10.68 15.08 9.03
C ILE A 35 -10.33 13.60 9.26
N VAL A 36 -10.93 12.74 8.45
CA VAL A 36 -10.61 11.30 8.42
C VAL A 36 -9.27 11.09 7.71
N PHE A 37 -8.34 10.40 8.37
CA PHE A 37 -7.02 10.11 7.83
C PHE A 37 -7.04 8.89 6.89
N GLY A 38 -6.63 9.10 5.64
CA GLY A 38 -6.46 8.06 4.63
C GLY A 38 -5.04 8.04 4.05
N LEU A 39 -4.65 6.92 3.46
CA LEU A 39 -3.36 6.75 2.81
C LEU A 39 -3.52 6.31 1.35
N TYR A 40 -2.71 6.91 0.49
CA TYR A 40 -2.48 6.48 -0.87
C TYR A 40 -1.24 5.58 -0.95
N HIS A 41 -1.32 4.49 -1.72
CA HIS A 41 -0.20 3.59 -1.97
C HIS A 41 -0.15 3.14 -3.44
N SER A 42 0.99 3.35 -4.10
CA SER A 42 1.25 2.82 -5.44
C SER A 42 1.54 1.32 -5.36
N MET A 43 0.80 0.48 -6.08
CA MET A 43 1.00 -0.98 -6.05
C MET A 43 2.29 -1.40 -6.75
N TYR A 44 2.76 -0.60 -7.72
CA TYR A 44 4.01 -0.81 -8.43
C TYR A 44 5.08 0.22 -8.08
N GLU A 45 6.35 -0.11 -8.35
CA GLU A 45 7.50 0.78 -8.17
C GLU A 45 8.42 0.69 -9.40
N TRP A 46 8.52 1.77 -10.19
CA TRP A 46 9.13 1.77 -11.52
C TRP A 46 10.55 1.19 -11.60
N PHE A 47 11.36 1.37 -10.56
CA PHE A 47 12.78 1.01 -10.57
C PHE A 47 13.12 -0.18 -9.67
N HIS A 48 12.13 -0.78 -9.00
CA HIS A 48 12.40 -1.89 -8.10
C HIS A 48 12.83 -3.15 -8.91
N PRO A 49 13.98 -3.77 -8.61
CA PRO A 49 14.50 -4.89 -9.42
C PRO A 49 13.52 -6.05 -9.56
N LEU A 50 12.86 -6.45 -8.46
CA LEU A 50 11.83 -7.51 -8.50
C LEU A 50 10.64 -7.13 -9.38
N TYR A 51 10.22 -5.85 -9.37
CA TYR A 51 9.12 -5.40 -10.21
C TYR A 51 9.50 -5.45 -11.67
N LEU A 52 10.71 -5.01 -12.02
CA LEU A 52 11.23 -5.08 -13.38
C LEU A 52 11.35 -6.53 -13.88
N GLU A 53 11.73 -7.46 -13.01
CA GLU A 53 11.81 -8.88 -13.32
C GLU A 53 10.43 -9.50 -13.57
N ASP A 54 9.48 -9.29 -12.65
CA ASP A 54 8.09 -9.73 -12.80
C ASP A 54 7.45 -9.10 -14.05
N LYS A 55 7.65 -7.79 -14.28
CA LYS A 55 7.15 -7.12 -15.48
C LYS A 55 7.74 -7.69 -16.76
N LYS A 56 9.05 -7.95 -16.80
CA LYS A 56 9.73 -8.55 -17.96
C LYS A 56 9.21 -9.95 -18.28
N ASN A 57 8.78 -10.71 -17.28
CA ASN A 57 8.22 -12.04 -17.49
C ASN A 57 6.70 -12.05 -17.72
N GLY A 58 6.08 -10.87 -17.77
CA GLY A 58 4.64 -10.71 -17.99
C GLY A 58 3.81 -11.07 -16.76
N PHE A 59 4.30 -10.73 -15.56
CA PHE A 59 3.62 -10.92 -14.28
C PHE A 59 3.27 -12.39 -13.97
N LYS A 60 4.11 -13.32 -14.44
CA LYS A 60 3.94 -14.77 -14.21
C LYS A 60 4.47 -15.24 -12.87
N THR A 61 5.31 -14.43 -12.23
CA THR A 61 5.76 -14.60 -10.86
C THR A 61 5.30 -13.41 -10.03
N GLN A 62 5.27 -13.56 -8.71
CA GLN A 62 4.79 -12.54 -7.76
C GLN A 62 5.89 -12.15 -6.77
N MET A 63 7.15 -12.13 -7.22
CA MET A 63 8.29 -11.86 -6.34
C MET A 63 8.20 -10.47 -5.72
N PHE A 64 7.79 -9.48 -6.50
CA PHE A 64 7.66 -8.10 -6.06
C PHE A 64 6.50 -7.89 -5.07
N PRO A 65 5.25 -8.29 -5.36
CA PRO A 65 4.15 -8.15 -4.41
C PRO A 65 4.47 -8.78 -3.04
N PHE A 66 4.99 -10.01 -3.01
CA PHE A 66 5.29 -10.69 -1.74
C PHE A 66 6.56 -10.17 -1.05
N GLY A 67 7.56 -9.74 -1.81
CA GLY A 67 8.82 -9.22 -1.25
C GLY A 67 8.76 -7.76 -0.79
N LYS A 68 7.78 -6.99 -1.30
CA LYS A 68 7.80 -5.53 -1.20
C LYS A 68 6.41 -4.93 -0.93
N THR A 69 5.51 -4.97 -1.91
CA THR A 69 4.23 -4.23 -1.85
C THR A 69 3.34 -4.68 -0.70
N LEU A 70 3.12 -5.99 -0.54
CA LEU A 70 2.20 -6.52 0.47
C LEU A 70 2.71 -6.32 1.90
N PRO A 71 3.99 -6.58 2.22
CA PRO A 71 4.53 -6.24 3.54
C PRO A 71 4.45 -4.75 3.86
N GLU A 72 4.69 -3.86 2.89
CA GLU A 72 4.55 -2.41 3.10
C GLU A 72 3.11 -1.98 3.36
N LEU A 73 2.16 -2.52 2.60
CA LEU A 73 0.74 -2.28 2.83
C LEU A 73 0.31 -2.72 4.23
N LYS A 74 0.77 -3.87 4.71
CA LYS A 74 0.53 -4.31 6.10
C LYS A 74 1.18 -3.38 7.11
N GLU A 75 2.43 -2.98 6.88
CA GLU A 75 3.17 -2.08 7.76
C GLU A 75 2.46 -0.74 7.95
N ILE A 76 1.97 -0.10 6.87
CA ILE A 76 1.28 1.18 6.98
C ILE A 76 -0.08 1.04 7.69
N VAL A 77 -0.77 -0.08 7.51
CA VAL A 77 -2.04 -0.36 8.19
C VAL A 77 -1.82 -0.55 9.68
N GLU A 78 -0.84 -1.36 10.07
CA GLU A 78 -0.52 -1.62 11.48
C GLU A 78 0.02 -0.38 12.20
N THR A 79 0.89 0.37 11.53
CA THR A 79 1.58 1.53 12.12
C THR A 79 0.67 2.74 12.19
N TYR A 80 0.03 3.09 11.07
CA TYR A 80 -0.70 4.34 10.95
C TYR A 80 -2.20 4.20 11.10
N LYS A 81 -2.77 2.99 11.05
CA LYS A 81 -4.22 2.74 11.23
C LYS A 81 -5.11 3.70 10.40
N PRO A 82 -4.91 3.81 9.08
CA PRO A 82 -5.70 4.69 8.25
C PRO A 82 -7.14 4.18 8.13
N SER A 83 -8.09 5.10 7.95
CA SER A 83 -9.49 4.77 7.67
C SER A 83 -9.76 4.56 6.19
N VAL A 84 -8.84 4.96 5.31
CA VAL A 84 -8.92 4.72 3.86
C VAL A 84 -7.58 4.20 3.37
N ILE A 85 -7.59 3.10 2.64
CA ILE A 85 -6.44 2.66 1.82
C ILE A 85 -6.81 2.84 0.36
N TRP A 86 -6.06 3.71 -0.32
CA TRP A 86 -6.29 4.07 -1.70
C TRP A 86 -5.16 3.50 -2.56
N SER A 87 -5.41 2.41 -3.29
CA SER A 87 -4.43 1.75 -4.14
C SER A 87 -4.39 2.34 -5.55
N ASP A 88 -3.25 2.26 -6.24
CA ASP A 88 -3.13 2.59 -7.66
C ASP A 88 -2.20 1.61 -8.38
N GLY A 89 -2.66 1.01 -9.47
CA GLY A 89 -1.92 -0.05 -10.18
C GLY A 89 -2.79 -1.06 -10.93
N ASP A 90 -4.09 -0.86 -10.93
CA ASP A 90 -5.10 -1.61 -11.68
C ASP A 90 -4.82 -1.67 -13.19
N TRP A 91 -4.28 -0.61 -13.76
CA TRP A 91 -3.96 -0.57 -15.19
C TRP A 91 -2.75 -1.43 -15.57
N GLU A 92 -1.92 -1.81 -14.60
CA GLU A 92 -0.62 -2.45 -14.87
C GLU A 92 -0.71 -3.98 -14.80
N ALA A 93 -1.38 -4.54 -13.79
CA ALA A 93 -1.47 -5.98 -13.59
C ALA A 93 -2.79 -6.39 -12.92
N SER A 94 -3.13 -7.68 -12.99
CA SER A 94 -4.36 -8.23 -12.43
C SER A 94 -4.32 -8.34 -10.90
N ASP A 95 -5.48 -8.47 -10.28
CA ASP A 95 -5.62 -8.65 -8.84
C ASP A 95 -4.98 -9.96 -8.34
N GLU A 96 -4.90 -10.99 -9.20
CA GLU A 96 -4.17 -12.22 -8.86
C GLU A 96 -2.68 -11.96 -8.72
N TYR A 97 -2.04 -11.23 -9.65
CA TYR A 97 -0.62 -10.91 -9.54
C TYR A 97 -0.34 -10.06 -8.30
N TRP A 98 -1.17 -9.06 -8.03
CA TRP A 98 -1.03 -8.24 -6.82
C TRP A 98 -1.34 -9.01 -5.53
N ASN A 99 -2.00 -10.16 -5.62
CA ASN A 99 -2.61 -10.89 -4.51
C ASN A 99 -3.51 -9.96 -3.67
N SER A 100 -4.30 -9.13 -4.37
CA SER A 100 -5.15 -8.12 -3.74
C SER A 100 -6.23 -8.77 -2.89
N THR A 101 -6.81 -9.88 -3.35
CA THR A 101 -7.82 -10.64 -2.59
C THR A 101 -7.26 -11.13 -1.26
N GLY A 102 -6.00 -11.62 -1.23
CA GLY A 102 -5.32 -12.03 -0.01
C GLY A 102 -5.06 -10.86 0.95
N PHE A 103 -4.65 -9.71 0.42
CA PHE A 103 -4.47 -8.50 1.24
C PHE A 103 -5.79 -7.99 1.81
N LEU A 104 -6.83 -7.86 0.98
CA LEU A 104 -8.15 -7.38 1.38
C LEU A 104 -8.82 -8.32 2.38
N ALA A 105 -8.67 -9.64 2.21
CA ALA A 105 -9.15 -10.61 3.19
C ALA A 105 -8.49 -10.41 4.56
N TRP A 106 -7.18 -10.20 4.62
CA TRP A 106 -6.49 -9.87 5.86
C TRP A 106 -6.95 -8.50 6.42
N LEU A 107 -7.11 -7.50 5.54
CA LEU A 107 -7.51 -6.14 5.92
C LEU A 107 -8.87 -6.14 6.63
N TYR A 108 -9.84 -6.88 6.11
CA TYR A 108 -11.21 -6.90 6.63
C TYR A 108 -11.46 -7.94 7.72
N ASN A 109 -10.60 -8.93 7.91
CA ASN A 109 -10.78 -9.95 8.95
C ASN A 109 -9.88 -9.73 10.17
N GLU A 110 -8.63 -9.35 9.95
CA GLU A 110 -7.57 -9.44 10.97
C GLU A 110 -6.93 -8.09 11.33
N SER A 111 -6.99 -7.10 10.44
CA SER A 111 -6.29 -5.83 10.65
C SER A 111 -6.85 -5.02 11.83
N PRO A 112 -6.05 -4.12 12.44
CA PRO A 112 -6.51 -3.26 13.53
C PRO A 112 -7.54 -2.20 13.10
N VAL A 113 -7.85 -2.09 11.81
CA VAL A 113 -8.81 -1.13 11.23
C VAL A 113 -9.96 -1.82 10.51
N ARG A 114 -10.09 -3.15 10.65
CA ARG A 114 -11.09 -3.97 9.93
C ARG A 114 -12.53 -3.46 10.00
N ASP A 115 -12.90 -2.83 11.12
CA ASP A 115 -14.27 -2.39 11.38
C ASP A 115 -14.58 -1.01 10.77
N THR A 116 -13.56 -0.27 10.30
CA THR A 116 -13.71 1.12 9.85
C THR A 116 -13.04 1.43 8.51
N VAL A 117 -12.09 0.61 8.06
CA VAL A 117 -11.33 0.87 6.85
C VAL A 117 -12.19 0.71 5.61
N VAL A 118 -12.02 1.62 4.65
CA VAL A 118 -12.58 1.51 3.30
C VAL A 118 -11.47 1.52 2.26
N VAL A 119 -11.72 0.90 1.11
CA VAL A 119 -10.80 0.86 -0.02
C VAL A 119 -11.44 1.41 -1.28
N ASN A 120 -10.63 1.80 -2.27
CA ASN A 120 -11.11 2.10 -3.62
C ASN A 120 -11.18 0.82 -4.49
N ASP A 121 -11.47 0.97 -5.78
CA ASP A 121 -11.68 -0.11 -6.75
C ASP A 121 -10.46 -0.39 -7.65
N ARG A 122 -9.27 0.11 -7.30
CA ARG A 122 -8.06 -0.01 -8.12
C ARG A 122 -7.11 -1.11 -7.65
N TRP A 123 -7.65 -2.29 -7.42
CA TRP A 123 -6.89 -3.44 -6.89
C TRP A 123 -6.43 -4.43 -7.96
N GLY A 124 -6.71 -4.17 -9.23
CA GLY A 124 -6.30 -5.03 -10.33
C GLY A 124 -6.98 -4.67 -11.64
N SER A 125 -6.44 -5.19 -12.75
CA SER A 125 -7.03 -4.96 -14.06
C SER A 125 -8.43 -5.56 -14.17
N GLY A 126 -9.36 -4.78 -14.74
CA GLY A 126 -10.77 -5.19 -14.86
C GLY A 126 -11.60 -5.08 -13.57
N ILE A 127 -11.00 -4.71 -12.44
CA ILE A 127 -11.69 -4.49 -11.16
C ILE A 127 -12.47 -3.17 -11.08
N PRO A 128 -11.96 -2.03 -11.62
CA PRO A 128 -12.65 -0.75 -11.49
C PRO A 128 -14.10 -0.80 -11.96
N CYS A 129 -15.00 -0.21 -11.16
CA CYS A 129 -16.44 -0.20 -11.38
C CYS A 129 -17.15 -1.57 -11.43
N GLN A 130 -16.47 -2.67 -11.12
CA GLN A 130 -17.06 -4.02 -11.12
C GLN A 130 -17.11 -4.66 -9.74
N HIS A 131 -16.14 -4.35 -8.89
CA HIS A 131 -16.02 -4.90 -7.55
C HIS A 131 -15.66 -3.79 -6.55
N GLY A 132 -16.27 -3.83 -5.37
CA GLY A 132 -16.07 -2.90 -4.27
C GLY A 132 -15.95 -3.63 -2.94
#